data_AF-A0A349SDQ9-F1
#
_entry.id   AF-A0A349SDQ9-F1
#
_cell.length_a   1.000
_cell.length_b   1.000
_cell.length_c   1.000
_cell.angle_alpha   90.00
_cell.angle_beta   90.00
_cell.angle_gamma   90.00
#
_symmetry.space_group_name_H-M   'P 1'
#
loop_
_entity.id
_entity.type
_entity.pdbx_description
1 polymer ?
#
loop_
_entity_poly.entity_id
_entity_poly.type
_entity_poly.pdbx_seq_one_letter_code
_entity_poly.pdbx_strand_id
1 'polypeptide(L)'
;MATSWGGGPFLKKDAEGFANYVEQLTAGRIKIQVFPGGTLGKALKVSDTVKSNVAQIGHTWMGYDWGIDKTTVIFANMAGGLNPEELIIWLYEGGGAQLASEYRREVFGVESIPCGIFPTEIFLHSKKRIQTLADFQGLKMRTAGAWAEIAGNLGASTVILPGSEVYPALERGVIDATEWSSPSVNLPS
;
A
#
# COMPACT_ATOMS: atom_id res chain seq x y z
N MET A 1 -1.65 15.19 7.18
CA MET A 1 -1.29 13.80 6.83
C MET A 1 -1.46 13.60 5.34
N ALA A 2 -0.36 13.34 4.62
CA ALA A 2 -0.41 12.93 3.22
C ALA A 2 -0.79 11.43 3.13
N THR A 3 -1.54 11.02 2.12
CA THR A 3 -1.96 9.62 1.96
C THR A 3 -1.63 9.09 0.57
N SER A 4 -1.60 7.76 0.43
CA SER A 4 -1.54 7.10 -0.88
C SER A 4 -2.91 6.87 -1.52
N TRP A 5 -3.98 7.27 -0.83
CA TRP A 5 -5.34 6.83 -1.12
C TRP A 5 -6.15 7.96 -1.73
N GLY A 6 -6.69 7.75 -2.93
CA GLY A 6 -7.58 8.72 -3.58
C GLY A 6 -8.99 8.76 -2.97
N GLY A 7 -9.38 7.71 -2.24
CA GLY A 7 -10.73 7.54 -1.69
C GLY A 7 -10.93 6.16 -1.06
N GLY A 8 -12.19 5.75 -0.93
CA GLY A 8 -12.56 4.42 -0.44
C GLY A 8 -12.24 4.16 1.05
N PRO A 9 -12.30 2.89 1.48
CA PRO A 9 -12.09 2.51 2.89
C PRO A 9 -10.73 2.92 3.45
N PHE A 10 -9.65 2.84 2.66
CA PHE A 10 -8.31 3.25 3.13
C PHE A 10 -8.23 4.73 3.50
N LEU A 11 -8.90 5.60 2.75
CA LEU A 11 -8.94 7.02 3.10
C LEU A 11 -9.90 7.26 4.27
N LYS A 12 -11.13 6.73 4.18
CA LYS A 12 -12.24 7.06 5.07
C LYS A 12 -12.20 6.37 6.43
N LYS A 13 -11.87 5.08 6.45
CA LYS A 13 -11.87 4.28 7.68
C LYS A 13 -10.49 4.28 8.32
N ASP A 14 -9.43 4.15 7.53
CA ASP A 14 -8.10 3.97 8.10
C ASP A 14 -7.41 5.31 8.35
N ALA A 15 -7.18 6.12 7.31
CA ALA A 15 -6.48 7.39 7.48
C ALA A 15 -7.30 8.45 8.25
N GLU A 16 -8.55 8.71 7.85
CA GLU A 16 -9.45 9.62 8.58
C GLU A 16 -9.83 9.05 9.95
N GLY A 17 -10.00 7.74 10.09
CA GLY A 17 -10.27 7.10 11.37
C GLY A 17 -9.11 7.25 12.36
N PHE A 18 -7.87 7.03 11.92
CA PHE A 18 -6.67 7.28 12.73
C PHE A 18 -6.61 8.75 13.20
N ALA A 19 -6.85 9.70 12.29
CA ALA A 19 -6.89 11.12 12.64
C ALA A 19 -7.95 11.42 13.72
N ASN A 20 -9.14 10.83 13.60
CA ASN A 20 -10.22 10.98 14.58
C ASN A 20 -9.86 10.37 15.94
N TYR A 21 -9.25 9.17 15.96
CA TYR A 21 -8.80 8.55 17.21
C TYR A 21 -7.74 9.39 17.92
N VAL A 22 -6.78 9.94 17.17
CA VAL A 22 -5.76 10.84 17.73
C VAL A 22 -6.42 12.09 18.34
N GLU A 23 -7.37 12.72 17.65
CA GLU A 23 -8.07 13.87 18.21
C GLU A 23 -8.81 13.52 19.51
N GLN A 24 -9.53 12.40 19.54
CA GLN A 24 -10.28 11.94 20.72
C GLN A 24 -9.35 11.61 21.90
N LEU A 25 -8.34 10.77 21.68
CA LEU A 25 -7.42 10.31 22.73
C LEU A 25 -6.53 11.44 23.27
N THR A 26 -6.32 12.48 22.48
CA THR A 26 -5.55 13.66 22.90
C THR A 26 -6.42 14.78 23.45
N ALA A 27 -7.74 14.60 23.55
CA ALA A 27 -8.71 15.62 23.93
C ALA A 27 -8.57 16.91 23.09
N GLY A 28 -8.38 16.75 21.77
CA GLY A 28 -8.28 17.86 20.82
C GLY A 28 -6.92 18.54 20.74
N ARG A 29 -5.93 18.12 21.54
CA ARG A 29 -4.58 18.71 21.53
C ARG A 29 -3.83 18.44 20.23
N ILE A 30 -4.08 17.31 19.59
CA ILE A 30 -3.52 16.97 18.27
C ILE A 30 -4.67 16.84 17.29
N LYS A 31 -4.62 17.59 16.20
CA LYS A 31 -5.58 17.52 15.09
C LYS A 31 -4.84 17.20 13.81
N ILE A 32 -5.27 16.17 13.09
CA ILE A 32 -4.63 15.70 11.87
C ILE A 32 -5.57 15.99 10.70
N GLN A 33 -5.20 16.94 9.84
CA GLN A 33 -5.89 17.13 8.56
C GLN A 33 -5.41 16.07 7.56
N VAL A 34 -6.33 15.30 6.98
CA VAL A 34 -6.03 14.24 6.02
C VAL A 34 -6.19 14.75 4.58
N PHE A 35 -5.20 14.49 3.74
CA PHE A 35 -5.22 14.89 2.33
C PHE A 35 -5.23 13.64 1.43
N PRO A 36 -6.15 13.54 0.46
CA PRO A 36 -6.17 12.46 -0.51
C PRO A 36 -4.86 12.36 -1.30
N GLY A 37 -4.56 11.17 -1.82
CA GLY A 37 -3.38 10.91 -2.62
C GLY A 37 -3.25 11.84 -3.82
N GLY A 38 -2.04 12.36 -4.05
CA GLY A 38 -1.78 13.34 -5.10
C GLY A 38 -1.87 14.80 -4.66
N THR A 39 -2.51 15.10 -3.52
CA THR A 39 -2.77 16.50 -3.11
C THR A 39 -1.53 17.25 -2.65
N LEU A 40 -0.69 16.61 -1.81
CA LEU A 40 0.52 17.23 -1.24
C LEU A 40 1.81 16.76 -1.93
N GLY A 41 1.72 15.77 -2.82
CA GLY A 41 2.85 15.09 -3.44
C GLY A 41 2.37 13.87 -4.21
N LYS A 42 3.29 13.17 -4.88
CA LYS A 42 2.93 11.97 -5.65
C LYS A 42 2.37 10.88 -4.73
N ALA A 43 1.23 10.29 -5.07
CA ALA A 43 0.51 9.35 -4.21
C ALA A 43 1.33 8.11 -3.77
N LEU A 44 2.27 7.65 -4.60
CA LEU A 44 3.15 6.52 -4.28
C LEU A 44 4.47 6.93 -3.61
N LYS A 45 4.65 8.22 -3.27
CA LYS A 45 5.86 8.79 -2.66
C LYS A 45 5.54 9.57 -1.38
N VAL A 46 4.66 8.99 -0.55
CA VAL A 46 4.26 9.59 0.73
C VAL A 46 5.44 9.69 1.69
N SER A 47 6.32 8.68 1.72
CA SER A 47 7.55 8.69 2.52
C SER A 47 8.44 9.89 2.22
N ASP A 48 8.62 10.24 0.94
CA ASP A 48 9.38 11.41 0.52
C ASP A 48 8.69 12.71 0.93
N THR A 49 7.36 12.77 0.83
CA THR A 49 6.55 13.93 1.23
C THR A 49 6.68 14.22 2.73
N VAL A 50 6.78 13.16 3.55
CA VAL A 50 7.03 13.29 5.00
C VAL A 50 8.49 13.67 5.26
N LYS A 51 9.44 13.00 4.61
CA LYS A 51 10.88 13.27 4.75
C LYS A 51 11.23 14.71 4.40
N SER A 52 10.59 15.30 3.38
CA SER A 52 10.78 16.69 2.98
C SER A 52 9.99 17.68 3.82
N ASN A 53 9.30 17.22 4.87
CA ASN A 53 8.48 18.02 5.78
C ASN A 53 7.34 18.81 5.09
N VAL A 54 6.88 18.35 3.92
CA VAL A 54 5.67 18.90 3.26
C VAL A 54 4.42 18.48 4.03
N ALA A 55 4.45 17.28 4.63
CA ALA A 55 3.48 16.84 5.62
C ALA A 55 4.19 16.24 6.83
N GLN A 56 3.72 16.50 8.05
CA GLN A 56 4.35 15.96 9.26
C GLN A 56 4.07 14.46 9.47
N ILE A 57 3.02 13.94 8.83
CA ILE A 57 2.56 12.55 8.96
C ILE A 57 2.17 12.03 7.58
N GLY A 58 2.44 10.75 7.32
CA GLY A 58 2.02 10.03 6.12
C GLY A 58 1.25 8.75 6.49
N HIS A 59 0.24 8.40 5.70
CA HIS A 59 -0.40 7.09 5.75
C HIS A 59 -0.26 6.41 4.39
N THR A 60 0.47 5.31 4.35
CA THR A 60 0.84 4.61 3.11
C THR A 60 1.10 3.13 3.37
N TRP A 61 1.25 2.35 2.30
CA TRP A 61 1.73 0.98 2.37
C TRP A 61 3.23 0.95 2.05
N MET A 62 4.02 0.36 2.94
CA MET A 62 5.49 0.41 2.86
C MET A 62 6.05 -0.22 1.57
N GLY A 63 5.31 -1.15 0.95
CA GLY A 63 5.71 -1.80 -0.29
C GLY A 63 5.80 -0.85 -1.51
N TYR A 64 5.23 0.35 -1.44
CA TYR A 64 5.44 1.37 -2.48
C TYR A 64 6.89 1.90 -2.54
N ASP A 65 7.65 1.72 -1.47
CA ASP A 65 9.07 2.06 -1.40
C ASP A 65 10.00 0.91 -1.86
N TRP A 66 9.45 -0.20 -2.38
CA TRP A 66 10.22 -1.36 -2.89
C TRP A 66 11.32 -1.00 -3.90
N GLY A 67 11.04 -0.04 -4.79
CA GLY A 67 12.02 0.42 -5.77
C GLY A 67 13.19 1.22 -5.18
N ILE A 68 13.12 1.57 -3.88
CA ILE A 68 14.19 2.23 -3.13
C ILE A 68 14.95 1.19 -2.31
N ASP A 69 14.23 0.41 -1.49
CA ASP A 69 14.81 -0.67 -0.69
C ASP A 69 13.86 -1.87 -0.63
N LYS A 70 14.40 -3.05 -0.97
CA LYS A 70 13.61 -4.29 -1.05
C LYS A 70 13.22 -4.83 0.32
N THR A 71 13.86 -4.43 1.41
CA THR A 71 13.54 -4.86 2.78
C THR A 71 12.12 -4.44 3.21
N THR A 72 11.55 -3.43 2.54
CA THR A 72 10.19 -2.93 2.78
C THR A 72 9.11 -4.03 2.80
N VAL A 73 9.23 -5.07 1.96
CA VAL A 73 8.21 -6.13 1.86
C VAL A 73 8.20 -7.09 3.03
N ILE A 74 9.24 -7.12 3.87
CA ILE A 74 9.20 -7.88 5.13
C ILE A 74 8.08 -7.32 6.03
N PHE A 75 7.88 -6.00 5.99
CA PHE A 75 6.86 -5.31 6.79
C PHE A 75 5.56 -5.07 6.01
N ALA A 76 5.63 -5.02 4.68
CA ALA A 76 4.48 -4.81 3.78
C ALA A 76 3.83 -6.11 3.26
N ASN A 77 4.42 -7.27 3.58
CA ASN A 77 4.09 -8.60 3.09
C ASN A 77 4.41 -8.83 1.60
N MET A 78 4.50 -10.10 1.20
CA MET A 78 4.75 -10.56 -0.18
C MET A 78 4.14 -11.95 -0.43
N ALA A 79 4.12 -12.38 -1.69
CA ALA A 79 3.69 -13.75 -2.02
C ALA A 79 4.57 -14.78 -1.29
N GLY A 80 3.92 -15.71 -0.57
CA GLY A 80 4.61 -16.71 0.26
C GLY A 80 5.13 -16.18 1.60
N GLY A 81 4.80 -14.93 1.97
CA GLY A 81 5.08 -14.37 3.29
C GLY A 81 4.10 -14.83 4.37
N LEU A 82 4.11 -14.11 5.50
CA LEU A 82 3.24 -14.39 6.64
C LEU A 82 1.76 -14.18 6.28
N ASN A 83 0.89 -15.05 6.79
CA ASN A 83 -0.55 -14.78 6.74
C ASN A 83 -0.92 -13.62 7.68
N PRO A 84 -2.13 -13.04 7.59
CA PRO A 84 -2.50 -11.88 8.42
C PRO A 84 -2.37 -12.11 9.93
N GLU A 85 -2.69 -13.29 10.44
CA GLU A 85 -2.58 -13.62 11.87
C GLU A 85 -1.12 -13.69 12.31
N GLU A 86 -0.29 -14.40 11.55
CA GLU A 86 1.16 -14.48 11.78
C GLU A 86 1.82 -13.10 11.74
N LEU A 87 1.41 -12.25 10.78
CA LEU A 87 1.94 -10.88 10.65
C LEU A 87 1.55 -10.01 11.85
N ILE A 88 0.30 -10.11 12.33
CA ILE A 88 -0.15 -9.40 13.55
C ILE A 88 0.69 -9.85 14.75
N ILE A 89 0.81 -11.16 14.97
CA ILE A 89 1.57 -11.71 16.10
C ILE A 89 3.03 -11.27 16.01
N TRP A 90 3.66 -11.37 14.85
CA TRP A 90 5.05 -10.95 14.69
C TRP A 90 5.24 -9.45 14.91
N LEU A 91 4.35 -8.60 14.39
CA LEU A 91 4.46 -7.15 14.56
C LEU A 91 4.35 -6.74 16.03
N TYR A 92 3.39 -7.28 16.77
CA TYR A 92 3.09 -6.83 18.14
C TYR A 92 3.79 -7.62 19.24
N GLU A 93 4.01 -8.93 19.06
CA GLU A 93 4.61 -9.81 20.06
C GLU A 93 6.04 -10.26 19.68
N GLY A 94 6.32 -10.35 18.37
CA GLY A 94 7.61 -10.80 17.84
C GLY A 94 8.65 -9.69 17.61
N GLY A 95 8.36 -8.45 18.02
CA GLY A 95 9.24 -7.30 17.83
C GLY A 95 9.25 -6.69 16.42
N GLY A 96 8.38 -7.16 15.51
CA GLY A 96 8.35 -6.70 14.12
C GLY A 96 8.05 -5.20 13.99
N ALA A 97 7.21 -4.62 14.85
CA ALA A 97 6.92 -3.19 14.83
C ALA A 97 8.15 -2.34 15.21
N GLN A 98 8.95 -2.79 16.18
CA GLN A 98 10.17 -2.09 16.57
C GLN A 98 11.23 -2.17 15.47
N LEU A 99 11.40 -3.35 14.86
CA LEU A 99 12.29 -3.53 13.71
C LEU A 99 11.86 -2.65 12.52
N ALA A 100 10.55 -2.56 12.24
CA ALA A 100 10.02 -1.70 11.18
C ALA A 100 10.34 -0.22 11.45
N SER A 101 10.14 0.22 12.68
CA SER A 101 10.42 1.58 13.14
C SER A 101 11.92 1.92 13.04
N GLU A 102 12.80 1.05 13.52
CA GLU A 102 14.27 1.18 13.41
C GLU A 102 14.72 1.25 11.95
N TYR A 103 14.31 0.28 11.13
CA TYR A 103 14.59 0.26 9.70
C TYR A 103 14.14 1.54 8.99
N ARG A 104 12.93 2.02 9.28
CA ARG A 104 12.38 3.23 8.65
C ARG A 104 13.16 4.49 9.03
N ARG A 105 13.62 4.59 10.28
CA ARG A 105 14.50 5.70 10.69
C ARG A 105 15.84 5.65 9.97
N GLU A 106 16.48 4.49 9.92
CA GLU A 106 17.83 4.35 9.37
C GLU A 106 17.88 4.53 7.85
N VAL A 107 16.95 3.91 7.12
CA VAL A 107 16.99 3.87 5.65
C VAL A 107 16.24 5.05 5.03
N PHE A 108 15.11 5.45 5.61
CA PHE A 108 14.24 6.48 5.04
C PHE A 108 14.31 7.82 5.77
N GLY A 109 14.81 7.85 7.01
CA GLY A 109 14.81 9.06 7.84
C GLY A 109 13.41 9.45 8.33
N VAL A 110 12.51 8.47 8.46
CA VAL A 110 11.13 8.69 8.94
C VAL A 110 10.76 7.65 10.00
N GLU A 111 9.96 8.06 10.97
CA GLU A 111 9.37 7.14 11.94
C GLU A 111 8.16 6.42 11.34
N SER A 112 7.93 5.15 11.70
CA SER A 112 6.78 4.39 11.21
C SER A 112 6.21 3.53 12.31
N ILE A 113 4.88 3.53 12.40
CA ILE A 113 4.10 2.67 13.29
C ILE A 113 3.11 1.87 12.46
N PRO A 114 2.82 0.60 12.80
CA PRO A 114 1.73 -0.14 12.18
C PRO A 114 0.40 0.59 12.38
N CYS A 115 -0.27 0.90 11.27
CA CYS A 115 -1.53 1.69 11.27
C CYS A 115 -2.70 0.93 10.62
N GLY A 116 -2.54 -0.38 10.40
CA GLY A 116 -3.56 -1.24 9.81
C GLY A 116 -2.94 -2.51 9.26
N ILE A 117 -3.64 -3.63 9.44
CA ILE A 117 -3.29 -4.92 8.86
C ILE A 117 -4.55 -5.44 8.16
N PHE A 118 -4.39 -5.86 6.91
CA PHE A 118 -5.51 -6.26 6.05
C PHE A 118 -5.55 -7.77 5.90
N PRO A 119 -6.74 -8.35 5.68
CA PRO A 119 -6.85 -9.77 5.36
C PRO A 119 -6.21 -10.07 4.01
N THR A 120 -6.04 -11.35 3.71
CA THR A 120 -5.49 -11.81 2.43
C THR A 120 -6.20 -11.16 1.26
N GLU A 121 -5.39 -10.66 0.34
CA GLU A 121 -5.83 -9.98 -0.86
C GLU A 121 -6.51 -10.93 -1.85
N ILE A 122 -7.50 -10.41 -2.60
CA ILE A 122 -7.97 -11.11 -3.79
C ILE A 122 -6.86 -11.05 -4.83
N PHE A 123 -6.36 -12.22 -5.24
CA PHE A 123 -5.20 -12.32 -6.11
C PHE A 123 -5.25 -11.42 -7.36
N LEU A 124 -6.30 -11.50 -8.18
CA LEU A 124 -6.32 -10.76 -9.44
C LEU A 124 -7.74 -10.45 -9.93
N HIS A 125 -7.96 -9.20 -10.31
CA HIS A 125 -9.06 -8.79 -11.20
C HIS A 125 -8.53 -8.71 -12.62
N SER A 126 -9.12 -9.44 -13.55
CA SER A 126 -8.58 -9.54 -14.92
C SER A 126 -9.68 -9.57 -15.97
N LYS A 127 -9.45 -8.85 -17.08
CA LYS A 127 -10.26 -8.94 -18.31
C LYS A 127 -9.94 -10.21 -19.11
N LYS A 128 -8.77 -10.81 -18.89
CA LYS A 128 -8.34 -12.07 -19.51
C LYS A 128 -8.40 -13.20 -18.49
N ARG A 129 -8.90 -14.36 -18.89
CA ARG A 129 -8.90 -15.54 -18.02
C ARG A 129 -7.45 -15.99 -17.76
N ILE A 130 -7.09 -16.17 -16.49
CA ILE A 130 -5.77 -16.64 -16.03
C ILE A 130 -5.96 -17.96 -15.30
N GLN A 131 -5.35 -19.05 -15.78
CA GLN A 131 -5.44 -20.38 -15.17
C GLN A 131 -4.08 -21.06 -15.02
N THR A 132 -3.09 -20.63 -15.80
CA THR A 132 -1.75 -21.21 -15.86
C THR A 132 -0.70 -20.10 -15.82
N LEU A 133 0.56 -20.47 -15.53
CA LEU A 133 1.66 -19.51 -15.57
C LEU A 133 1.90 -18.94 -16.99
N ALA A 134 1.55 -19.70 -18.04
CA ALA A 134 1.68 -19.24 -19.42
C ALA A 134 0.76 -18.04 -19.72
N ASP A 135 -0.35 -17.91 -19.00
CA ASP A 135 -1.32 -16.80 -19.19
C ASP A 135 -0.76 -15.44 -18.71
N PHE A 136 0.34 -15.43 -17.97
CA PHE A 136 1.04 -14.19 -17.59
C PHE A 136 1.85 -13.59 -18.75
N GLN A 137 2.19 -14.38 -19.77
CA GLN A 137 3.03 -13.91 -20.89
C GLN A 137 2.36 -12.76 -21.64
N GLY A 138 2.98 -11.58 -21.60
CA GLY A 138 2.46 -10.36 -22.21
C GLY A 138 1.22 -9.76 -21.53
N LEU A 139 0.83 -10.28 -20.36
CA LEU A 139 -0.28 -9.71 -19.58
C LEU A 139 0.10 -8.32 -19.08
N LYS A 140 -0.68 -7.30 -19.44
CA LYS A 140 -0.45 -5.93 -18.91
C LYS A 140 -1.05 -5.84 -17.50
N MET A 141 -0.23 -6.08 -16.48
CA MET A 141 -0.70 -6.19 -15.09
C MET A 141 -0.34 -4.95 -14.29
N ARG A 142 -1.33 -4.27 -13.71
CA ARG A 142 -1.05 -3.29 -12.66
C ARG A 142 -0.70 -4.01 -11.38
N THR A 143 0.46 -3.69 -10.82
CA THR A 143 0.85 -4.19 -9.51
C THR A 143 1.87 -3.30 -8.80
N ALA A 144 2.24 -3.63 -7.55
CA ALA A 144 3.21 -2.90 -6.76
C ALA A 144 4.07 -3.82 -5.87
N GLY A 145 5.12 -3.25 -5.28
CA GLY A 145 6.04 -3.98 -4.39
C GLY A 145 6.75 -5.15 -5.09
N ALA A 146 7.04 -6.20 -4.33
CA ALA A 146 7.67 -7.42 -4.84
C ALA A 146 6.90 -8.07 -6.00
N TRP A 147 5.56 -7.90 -6.06
CA TRP A 147 4.76 -8.47 -7.14
C TRP A 147 5.13 -7.91 -8.52
N ALA A 148 5.64 -6.69 -8.62
CA ALA A 148 6.10 -6.15 -9.90
C ALA A 148 7.26 -6.99 -10.47
N GLU A 149 8.17 -7.45 -9.63
CA GLU A 149 9.29 -8.31 -10.05
C GLU A 149 8.83 -9.75 -10.29
N ILE A 150 7.97 -10.28 -9.40
CA ILE A 150 7.43 -11.65 -9.52
C ILE A 150 6.61 -11.79 -10.82
N ALA A 151 5.66 -10.89 -11.07
CA ALA A 151 4.84 -10.94 -12.29
C ALA A 151 5.69 -10.71 -13.54
N GLY A 152 6.70 -9.82 -13.48
CA GLY A 152 7.67 -9.64 -14.56
C GLY A 152 8.42 -10.92 -14.91
N ASN A 153 8.89 -11.66 -13.90
CA ASN A 153 9.56 -12.96 -14.08
C ASN A 153 8.62 -14.03 -14.64
N LEU A 154 7.30 -13.91 -14.42
CA LEU A 154 6.28 -14.76 -15.04
C LEU A 154 5.92 -14.32 -16.48
N GLY A 155 6.53 -13.25 -16.99
CA GLY A 155 6.35 -12.74 -18.36
C GLY A 155 5.31 -11.63 -18.52
N ALA A 156 4.75 -11.13 -17.42
CA ALA A 156 3.81 -10.00 -17.48
C ALA A 156 4.52 -8.68 -17.74
N SER A 157 3.86 -7.78 -18.47
CA SER A 157 4.27 -6.38 -18.58
C SER A 157 3.66 -5.60 -17.41
N THR A 158 4.44 -5.40 -16.35
CA THR A 158 3.94 -4.75 -15.13
C THR A 158 3.84 -3.23 -15.26
N VAL A 159 2.76 -2.66 -14.73
CA VAL A 159 2.51 -1.21 -14.71
C VAL A 159 2.30 -0.76 -13.26
N ILE A 160 2.95 0.33 -12.85
CA ILE A 160 2.80 0.88 -11.50
C ILE A 160 1.94 2.14 -11.58
N LEU A 161 0.73 2.06 -11.02
CA LEU A 161 -0.22 3.18 -10.98
C LEU A 161 -0.77 3.38 -9.55
N PRO A 162 -1.08 4.63 -9.15
CA PRO A 162 -1.88 4.92 -7.97
C PRO A 162 -3.27 4.29 -8.06
N GLY A 163 -3.89 4.00 -6.91
CA GLY A 163 -5.21 3.35 -6.84
C GLY A 163 -6.31 4.07 -7.60
N SER A 164 -6.29 5.41 -7.57
CA SER A 164 -7.26 6.25 -8.29
C SER A 164 -7.20 6.09 -9.81
N GLU A 165 -6.10 5.57 -10.36
CA GLU A 165 -5.89 5.40 -11.80
C GLU A 165 -6.15 3.96 -12.26
N VAL A 166 -6.32 3.01 -11.34
CA VAL A 166 -6.49 1.57 -11.67
C VAL A 166 -7.77 1.32 -12.46
N TYR A 167 -8.92 1.81 -11.98
CA TYR A 167 -10.19 1.61 -12.69
C TYR A 167 -10.20 2.25 -14.09
N PRO A 168 -9.82 3.54 -14.26
CA PRO A 168 -9.70 4.13 -15.60
C PRO A 168 -8.71 3.39 -16.52
N ALA A 169 -7.60 2.89 -15.97
CA ALA A 169 -6.61 2.13 -16.74
C ALA A 169 -7.16 0.77 -17.21
N LEU A 170 -7.92 0.07 -16.36
CA LEU A 170 -8.66 -1.13 -16.75
C LEU A 170 -9.68 -0.81 -17.82
N GLU A 171 -10.55 0.18 -17.59
CA GLU A 171 -11.62 0.59 -18.51
C GLU A 171 -11.08 0.86 -19.92
N ARG A 172 -10.02 1.67 -20.01
CA ARG A 172 -9.37 2.08 -21.27
C ARG A 172 -8.48 1.00 -21.90
N GLY A 173 -8.26 -0.13 -21.23
CA GLY A 173 -7.41 -1.22 -21.74
C GLY A 173 -5.91 -0.91 -21.72
N VAL A 174 -5.49 0.08 -20.91
CA VAL A 174 -4.08 0.34 -20.61
C VAL A 174 -3.49 -0.85 -19.88
N ILE A 175 -4.26 -1.44 -18.95
CA ILE A 175 -3.96 -2.68 -18.25
C ILE A 175 -5.05 -3.72 -18.51
N ASP A 176 -4.65 -4.99 -18.54
CA ASP A 176 -5.52 -6.15 -18.69
C ASP A 176 -5.98 -6.68 -17.32
N ALA A 177 -5.15 -6.51 -16.29
CA ALA A 177 -5.38 -7.06 -14.95
C ALA A 177 -4.79 -6.16 -13.86
N THR A 178 -5.28 -6.32 -12.64
CA THR A 178 -4.77 -5.65 -11.44
C THR A 178 -4.94 -6.51 -10.20
N GLU A 179 -3.96 -6.41 -9.31
CA GLU A 179 -4.13 -6.69 -7.89
C GLU A 179 -4.29 -5.35 -7.13
N TRP A 180 -4.98 -5.36 -6.00
CA TRP A 180 -5.18 -4.20 -5.13
C TRP A 180 -5.28 -4.54 -3.64
N SER A 181 -6.33 -5.26 -3.21
CA SER A 181 -6.58 -5.58 -1.79
C SER A 181 -7.74 -6.58 -1.60
N SER A 182 -8.28 -6.64 -0.38
CA SER A 182 -9.41 -7.46 0.05
C SER A 182 -10.74 -7.14 -0.67
N PRO A 183 -11.74 -8.06 -0.64
CA PRO A 183 -13.03 -7.83 -1.29
C PRO A 183 -13.73 -6.53 -0.87
N SER A 184 -13.67 -6.18 0.42
CA SER A 184 -14.36 -4.99 0.96
C SER A 184 -13.73 -3.68 0.50
N VAL A 185 -12.43 -3.68 0.19
CA VAL A 185 -11.71 -2.53 -0.35
C VAL A 185 -11.94 -2.37 -1.85
N ASN A 186 -12.17 -3.48 -2.56
CA ASN A 186 -12.39 -3.49 -4.00
C ASN A 186 -13.85 -3.17 -4.41
N LEU A 187 -14.75 -3.01 -3.43
CA LEU A 187 -16.12 -2.61 -3.74
C LEU A 187 -16.14 -1.18 -4.30
N PRO A 188 -16.92 -0.92 -5.36
CA PRO A 188 -17.11 0.43 -5.85
C PRO A 188 -17.71 1.30 -4.74
N SER A 189 -17.08 2.45 -4.50
CA SER A 189 -17.53 3.48 -3.56
C SER A 189 -18.70 4.29 -4.09
#